data_AF-A0AAN2X9T8-F1
#
_entry.id   AF-A0AAN2X9T8-F1
#
_cell.length_a   1.000
_cell.length_b   1.000
_cell.length_c   1.000
_cell.angle_alpha   90.00
_cell.angle_beta   90.00
_cell.angle_gamma   90.00
#
_symmetry.space_group_name_H-M   'P 1'
#
loop_
_entity.id
_entity.type
_entity.pdbx_description
1 polymer ?
#
loop_
_entity_poly.entity_id
_entity_poly.type
_entity_poly.pdbx_seq_one_letter_code
_entity_poly.pdbx_strand_id
1 'polypeptide(L)'
;MKKRWLVFAIICLIIIGFLSPKAEAATDYGSSFFTNVALQNQNGEQATNFKENSKVRVAYDFVITQPVASGETMTLTIPNQLKLINYGGFPLMDSQGNTIANATIDQATGTITLTFTDYANTHTNLSGSLYYNATFNSKNIQTDQVNPIPFPVKNTTQTINAFISKVNTGGGTGSPTIVFKQGRMDDKDLSILHWTVTLNNALTPIDNAVYTDTLGSGQSLLGSATIKYRDANKKVIATNIQPITLDANRNFELSIGTLNNQSVVITYDTKITTKQKSYTNKATLSGDNLDPVSRNATVNDYGSGGQGTGTPPAPPVKEEPPFIPAEKQPIKKTVETDFGPLEVVKDSEQNGKIKVVYKVKDGDTLPGVAKKFDVTVAEIKDWNNLTSNTLQAGQKLQLTIEKTLLSKITVPPVQKVTSTTRVDGVVEATGILPHTGDTNPLIPFVTGASLVALGFIFGRRK
;
A
#
# COMPACT_ATOMS: atom_id res chain seq x y z
N MET A 1 35.83 -10.66 58.97
CA MET A 1 34.82 -10.92 57.90
C MET A 1 34.42 -9.72 57.03
N LYS A 2 34.83 -8.46 57.31
CA LYS A 2 34.27 -7.29 56.60
C LYS A 2 35.04 -6.74 55.38
N LYS A 3 36.30 -7.15 55.12
CA LYS A 3 37.10 -6.60 53.99
C LYS A 3 37.02 -7.40 52.68
N ARG A 4 36.61 -8.67 52.70
CA ARG A 4 36.49 -9.51 51.48
C ARG A 4 35.20 -9.27 50.69
N TRP A 5 34.14 -8.79 51.33
CA TRP A 5 32.87 -8.44 50.68
C TRP A 5 32.92 -7.10 49.92
N LEU A 6 33.74 -6.15 50.39
CA LEU A 6 33.84 -4.83 49.73
C LEU A 6 34.59 -4.92 48.39
N VAL A 7 35.59 -5.80 48.27
CA VAL A 7 36.35 -5.99 47.03
C VAL A 7 35.49 -6.71 45.97
N PHE A 8 34.63 -7.66 46.37
CA PHE A 8 33.69 -8.30 45.46
C PHE A 8 32.59 -7.34 44.98
N ALA A 9 32.10 -6.45 45.84
CA ALA A 9 31.11 -5.44 45.47
C ALA A 9 31.65 -4.40 44.46
N ILE A 10 32.93 -4.02 44.59
CA ILE A 10 33.58 -3.07 43.66
C ILE A 10 33.89 -3.74 42.31
N ILE A 11 34.27 -5.02 42.28
CA ILE A 11 34.48 -5.76 41.03
C ILE A 11 33.15 -6.01 40.30
N CYS A 12 32.05 -6.29 41.01
CA CYS A 12 30.71 -6.37 40.40
C CYS A 12 30.23 -5.02 39.84
N LEU A 13 30.54 -3.88 40.48
CA LEU A 13 30.20 -2.55 39.98
C LEU A 13 31.01 -2.14 38.73
N ILE A 14 32.23 -2.65 38.57
CA ILE A 14 33.05 -2.42 37.36
C ILE A 14 32.60 -3.31 36.20
N ILE A 15 32.06 -4.51 36.46
CA ILE A 15 31.52 -5.40 35.41
C ILE A 15 30.12 -4.96 34.94
N ILE A 16 29.30 -4.35 35.81
CA ILE A 16 27.97 -3.84 35.43
C ILE A 16 28.06 -2.50 34.67
N GLY A 17 29.16 -1.76 34.79
CA GLY A 17 29.40 -0.52 34.02
C GLY A 17 29.76 -0.72 32.55
N PHE A 18 30.01 -1.96 32.09
CA PHE A 18 30.41 -2.28 30.71
C PHE A 18 29.32 -3.00 29.88
N LEU A 19 28.11 -3.14 30.41
CA LEU A 19 26.97 -3.77 29.74
C LEU A 19 25.76 -2.82 29.62
N SER A 20 26.00 -1.52 29.47
CA SER A 20 25.00 -0.68 28.80
C SER A 20 25.19 -0.93 27.31
N PRO A 21 24.21 -1.48 26.56
CA PRO A 21 24.28 -1.46 25.11
C PRO A 21 24.45 0.01 24.72
N LYS A 22 25.61 0.33 24.14
CA LYS A 22 25.81 1.61 23.48
C LYS A 22 24.71 1.67 22.44
N ALA A 23 23.76 2.58 22.59
CA ALA A 23 22.76 2.82 21.56
C ALA A 23 23.55 3.20 20.29
N GLU A 24 23.71 2.24 19.38
CA GLU A 24 24.20 2.55 18.05
C GLU A 24 23.21 3.54 17.45
N ALA A 25 23.73 4.65 16.94
CA ALA A 25 22.88 5.62 16.25
C ALA A 25 22.18 4.87 15.12
N ALA A 26 20.86 5.01 15.03
CA ALA A 26 20.10 4.43 13.93
C ALA A 26 20.71 4.87 12.59
N THR A 27 20.86 3.93 11.66
CA THR A 27 21.51 4.17 10.37
C THR A 27 20.72 5.23 9.57
N ASP A 28 21.41 6.24 9.05
CA ASP A 28 20.87 7.10 7.99
C ASP A 28 21.43 6.67 6.64
N TYR A 29 20.54 6.20 5.78
CA TYR A 29 20.87 5.72 4.44
C TYR A 29 21.01 6.84 3.41
N GLY A 30 20.82 8.10 3.81
CA GLY A 30 20.95 9.24 2.92
C GLY A 30 19.97 9.12 1.75
N SER A 31 20.45 9.38 0.54
CA SER A 31 19.63 9.29 -0.68
C SER A 31 19.79 7.96 -1.44
N SER A 32 20.39 6.95 -0.82
CA SER A 32 20.78 5.69 -1.47
C SER A 32 19.61 4.92 -2.10
N PHE A 33 18.45 4.94 -1.45
CA PHE A 33 17.29 4.17 -1.87
C PHE A 33 16.39 4.89 -2.87
N PHE A 34 16.54 6.20 -3.05
CA PHE A 34 15.80 6.91 -4.09
C PHE A 34 16.31 6.51 -5.46
N THR A 35 15.40 6.14 -6.35
CA THR A 35 15.74 5.56 -7.66
C THR A 35 15.51 6.53 -8.80
N ASN A 36 14.44 7.32 -8.72
CA ASN A 36 14.03 8.30 -9.73
C ASN A 36 13.50 9.57 -9.07
N VAL A 37 13.59 10.68 -9.80
CA VAL A 37 12.93 11.95 -9.46
C VAL A 37 12.34 12.61 -10.69
N ALA A 38 11.18 13.25 -10.53
CA ALA A 38 10.51 14.02 -11.58
C ALA A 38 9.91 15.32 -11.01
N LEU A 39 9.98 16.38 -11.83
CA LEU A 39 9.14 17.56 -11.62
C LEU A 39 7.81 17.37 -12.32
N GLN A 40 6.73 17.69 -11.61
CA GLN A 40 5.37 17.55 -12.09
C GLN A 40 4.60 18.86 -11.92
N ASN A 41 3.62 19.06 -12.79
CA ASN A 41 2.62 20.12 -12.64
C ASN A 41 1.63 19.77 -11.51
N GLN A 42 0.66 20.65 -11.25
CA GLN A 42 -0.34 20.45 -10.20
C GLN A 42 -1.33 19.30 -10.49
N ASN A 43 -1.36 18.79 -11.71
CA ASN A 43 -2.16 17.61 -12.09
C ASN A 43 -1.37 16.30 -11.91
N GLY A 44 -0.11 16.37 -11.46
CA GLY A 44 0.76 15.20 -11.30
C GLY A 44 1.44 14.74 -12.59
N GLU A 45 1.32 15.51 -13.67
CA GLU A 45 1.95 15.18 -14.95
C GLU A 45 3.39 15.70 -14.96
N GLN A 46 4.32 14.87 -15.43
CA GLN A 46 5.72 15.26 -15.56
C GLN A 46 5.88 16.43 -16.53
N ALA A 47 6.65 17.43 -16.13
CA ALA A 47 6.89 18.63 -16.92
C ALA A 47 8.29 19.18 -16.69
N THR A 48 8.82 19.87 -17.70
CA THR A 48 10.11 20.58 -17.66
C THR A 48 9.96 22.07 -18.03
N ASN A 49 8.78 22.50 -18.45
CA ASN A 49 8.48 23.90 -18.77
C ASN A 49 7.52 24.46 -17.73
N PHE A 50 7.94 25.52 -17.04
CA PHE A 50 7.16 26.15 -15.98
C PHE A 50 7.18 27.67 -16.10
N LYS A 51 6.32 28.32 -15.34
CA LYS A 51 6.36 29.76 -15.08
C LYS A 51 7.08 30.00 -13.76
N GLU A 52 7.70 31.17 -13.59
CA GLU A 52 8.41 31.51 -12.35
C GLU A 52 7.54 31.44 -11.08
N ASN A 53 6.22 31.63 -11.22
CA ASN A 53 5.24 31.52 -10.14
C ASN A 53 4.50 30.16 -10.09
N SER A 54 4.92 29.20 -10.91
CA SER A 54 4.34 27.86 -10.90
C SER A 54 4.58 27.17 -9.55
N LYS A 55 3.57 26.44 -9.11
CA LYS A 55 3.71 25.42 -8.06
C LYS A 55 4.01 24.10 -8.73
N VAL A 56 5.02 23.40 -8.24
CA VAL A 56 5.50 22.13 -8.77
C VAL A 56 5.42 21.05 -7.71
N ARG A 57 5.14 19.82 -8.15
CA ARG A 57 5.24 18.62 -7.34
C ARG A 57 6.57 17.95 -7.67
N VAL A 58 7.43 17.76 -6.68
CA VAL A 58 8.65 16.96 -6.82
C VAL A 58 8.30 15.54 -6.39
N ALA A 59 8.33 14.60 -7.31
CA ALA A 59 7.99 13.21 -7.07
C ALA A 59 9.26 12.34 -7.10
N TYR A 60 9.41 11.51 -6.07
CA TYR A 60 10.49 10.54 -5.95
C TYR A 60 9.95 9.13 -5.90
N ASP A 61 10.67 8.20 -6.51
CA ASP A 61 10.49 6.76 -6.29
C ASP A 61 11.64 6.24 -5.44
N PHE A 62 11.39 5.19 -4.65
CA PHE A 62 12.41 4.49 -3.89
C PHE A 62 12.23 2.98 -3.91
N VAL A 63 13.35 2.26 -3.80
CA VAL A 63 13.39 0.79 -3.71
C VAL A 63 14.45 0.39 -2.68
N ILE A 64 14.07 -0.50 -1.77
CA ILE A 64 14.89 -1.01 -0.67
C ILE A 64 14.89 -2.53 -0.75
N THR A 65 15.97 -3.10 -1.29
CA THR A 65 16.13 -4.55 -1.42
C THR A 65 16.85 -5.18 -0.24
N GLN A 66 17.48 -4.38 0.62
CA GLN A 66 18.15 -4.82 1.84
C GLN A 66 17.22 -4.72 3.06
N PRO A 67 17.43 -5.53 4.11
CA PRO A 67 16.74 -5.33 5.38
C PRO A 67 17.05 -3.93 5.96
N VAL A 68 16.01 -3.28 6.47
CA VAL A 68 16.08 -2.04 7.25
C VAL A 68 15.22 -2.21 8.50
N ALA A 69 15.56 -1.52 9.56
CA ALA A 69 14.90 -1.62 10.85
C ALA A 69 14.09 -0.36 11.18
N SER A 70 13.12 -0.53 12.07
CA SER A 70 12.36 0.58 12.67
C SER A 70 13.32 1.59 13.31
N GLY A 71 13.07 2.87 13.07
CA GLY A 71 13.89 3.99 13.55
C GLY A 71 15.08 4.37 12.66
N GLU A 72 15.49 3.52 11.71
CA GLU A 72 16.46 3.91 10.68
C GLU A 72 15.84 4.92 9.70
N THR A 73 16.69 5.68 9.01
CA THR A 73 16.23 6.81 8.19
C THR A 73 16.78 6.82 6.77
N MET A 74 16.10 7.52 5.88
CA MET A 74 16.66 8.02 4.63
C MET A 74 16.34 9.50 4.47
N THR A 75 17.20 10.25 3.79
CA THR A 75 17.13 11.70 3.73
C THR A 75 17.25 12.27 2.32
N LEU A 76 16.55 13.39 2.09
CA LEU A 76 16.57 14.18 0.87
C LEU A 76 16.84 15.64 1.22
N THR A 77 17.75 16.28 0.51
CA THR A 77 17.93 17.73 0.58
C THR A 77 17.11 18.40 -0.51
N ILE A 78 16.32 19.42 -0.15
CA ILE A 78 15.57 20.23 -1.09
C ILE A 78 16.54 21.13 -1.87
N PRO A 79 16.52 21.09 -3.22
CA PRO A 79 17.40 21.94 -4.02
C PRO A 79 17.12 23.43 -3.78
N ASN A 80 18.16 24.27 -3.76
CA ASN A 80 18.03 25.68 -3.42
C ASN A 80 17.22 26.51 -4.45
N GLN A 81 17.04 25.98 -5.66
CA GLN A 81 16.18 26.53 -6.72
C GLN A 81 14.69 26.37 -6.37
N LEU A 82 14.36 25.54 -5.39
CA LEU A 82 13.01 25.29 -4.92
C LEU A 82 12.82 25.87 -3.52
N LYS A 83 11.61 26.36 -3.28
CA LYS A 83 11.13 26.77 -1.96
C LYS A 83 9.90 25.94 -1.65
N LEU A 84 9.96 25.16 -0.57
CA LEU A 84 8.86 24.33 -0.14
C LEU A 84 7.63 25.18 0.20
N ILE A 85 6.45 24.68 -0.14
CA ILE A 85 5.18 25.36 0.17
C ILE A 85 4.70 25.00 1.58
N ASN A 86 4.93 23.76 2.00
CA ASN A 86 4.41 23.20 3.24
C ASN A 86 5.50 22.36 3.92
N TYR A 87 5.82 22.70 5.17
CA TYR A 87 6.88 22.07 5.99
C TYR A 87 6.37 20.97 6.94
N GLY A 88 5.10 20.57 6.82
CA GLY A 88 4.54 19.49 7.61
C GLY A 88 5.10 18.13 7.24
N GLY A 89 5.29 17.31 8.27
CA GLY A 89 5.51 15.89 8.08
C GLY A 89 4.29 15.18 7.50
N PHE A 90 4.53 14.00 6.93
CA PHE A 90 3.48 13.16 6.33
C PHE A 90 3.85 11.68 6.43
N PRO A 91 2.87 10.79 6.65
CA PRO A 91 3.13 9.36 6.62
C PRO A 91 3.24 8.84 5.18
N LEU A 92 4.04 7.80 4.99
CA LEU A 92 4.01 6.95 3.82
C LEU A 92 3.23 5.69 4.19
N MET A 93 2.12 5.43 3.52
CA MET A 93 1.22 4.33 3.85
C MET A 93 1.13 3.30 2.71
N ASP A 94 0.89 2.04 3.06
CA ASP A 94 0.48 1.03 2.09
C ASP A 94 -1.02 1.13 1.76
N SER A 95 -1.47 0.28 0.83
CA SER A 95 -2.89 0.24 0.40
C SER A 95 -3.87 -0.14 1.52
N GLN A 96 -3.39 -0.74 2.61
CA GLN A 96 -4.15 -1.16 3.77
C GLN A 96 -4.13 -0.08 4.87
N GLY A 97 -3.37 1.01 4.68
CA GLY A 97 -3.23 2.10 5.64
C GLY A 97 -2.14 1.89 6.69
N ASN A 98 -1.32 0.83 6.58
CA ASN A 98 -0.18 0.63 7.47
C ASN A 98 0.91 1.65 7.12
N THR A 99 1.49 2.29 8.14
CA THR A 99 2.52 3.31 7.94
C THR A 99 3.89 2.66 7.78
N ILE A 100 4.54 2.85 6.64
CA ILE A 100 5.86 2.33 6.29
C ILE A 100 6.97 3.22 6.88
N ALA A 101 6.80 4.54 6.75
CA ALA A 101 7.72 5.53 7.26
C ALA A 101 6.98 6.84 7.56
N ASN A 102 7.52 7.63 8.49
CA ASN A 102 7.06 9.00 8.75
C ASN A 102 8.08 9.98 8.16
N ALA A 103 7.63 10.85 7.26
CA ALA A 103 8.43 11.94 6.75
C ALA A 103 8.32 13.15 7.69
N THR A 104 9.45 13.75 8.03
CA THR A 104 9.56 15.04 8.73
C THR A 104 10.38 16.01 7.90
N ILE A 105 10.15 17.30 8.05
CA ILE A 105 10.84 18.33 7.27
C ILE A 105 11.51 19.32 8.23
N ASP A 106 12.82 19.47 8.09
CA ASP A 106 13.58 20.51 8.79
C ASP A 106 13.67 21.75 7.89
N GLN A 107 13.00 22.83 8.31
CA GLN A 107 12.97 24.09 7.58
C GLN A 107 14.33 24.79 7.55
N ALA A 108 15.16 24.63 8.58
CA ALA A 108 16.45 25.32 8.68
C ALA A 108 17.46 24.73 7.70
N THR A 109 17.46 23.40 7.55
CA THR A 109 18.37 22.67 6.67
C THR A 109 17.79 22.41 5.30
N GLY A 110 16.46 22.45 5.15
CA GLY A 110 15.77 22.06 3.92
C GLY A 110 15.83 20.55 3.68
N THR A 111 15.91 19.76 4.76
CA THR A 111 16.03 18.30 4.70
C THR A 111 14.69 17.63 4.99
N ILE A 112 14.32 16.66 4.16
CA ILE A 112 13.22 15.73 4.41
C ILE A 112 13.82 14.43 4.92
N THR A 113 13.38 13.98 6.09
CA THR A 113 13.83 12.73 6.72
C THR A 113 12.65 11.77 6.78
N LEU A 114 12.80 10.59 6.16
CA LEU A 114 11.87 9.48 6.32
C LEU A 114 12.40 8.58 7.41
N THR A 115 11.63 8.37 8.48
CA THR A 115 11.95 7.44 9.56
C THR A 115 11.09 6.19 9.43
N PHE A 116 11.71 5.02 9.26
CA PHE A 116 10.98 3.75 9.13
C PHE A 116 10.26 3.39 10.43
N THR A 117 9.09 2.79 10.30
CA THR A 117 8.31 2.25 11.44
C THR A 117 8.59 0.76 11.63
N ASP A 118 7.89 0.14 12.58
CA ASP A 118 7.90 -1.31 12.80
C ASP A 118 7.45 -2.12 11.57
N TYR A 119 6.82 -1.49 10.58
CA TYR A 119 6.51 -2.12 9.30
C TYR A 119 7.78 -2.74 8.67
N ALA A 120 8.91 -2.03 8.73
CA ALA A 120 10.18 -2.47 8.18
C ALA A 120 10.74 -3.74 8.86
N ASN A 121 10.43 -3.96 10.14
CA ASN A 121 10.92 -5.13 10.88
C ASN A 121 10.27 -6.44 10.40
N THR A 122 9.12 -6.37 9.73
CA THR A 122 8.35 -7.53 9.31
C THR A 122 8.26 -7.68 7.79
N HIS A 123 8.60 -6.65 7.03
CA HIS A 123 8.50 -6.65 5.57
C HIS A 123 9.87 -6.48 4.93
N THR A 124 10.05 -7.12 3.78
CA THR A 124 11.26 -6.99 2.95
C THR A 124 10.90 -6.38 1.59
N ASN A 125 11.91 -6.01 0.79
CA ASN A 125 11.71 -5.47 -0.56
C ASN A 125 10.77 -4.26 -0.58
N LEU A 126 10.99 -3.31 0.34
CA LEU A 126 10.15 -2.12 0.44
C LEU A 126 10.31 -1.28 -0.83
N SER A 127 9.21 -0.77 -1.36
CA SER A 127 9.23 0.14 -2.50
C SER A 127 8.08 1.12 -2.41
N GLY A 128 8.22 2.27 -3.05
CA GLY A 128 7.16 3.26 -3.03
C GLY A 128 7.54 4.55 -3.71
N SER A 129 6.71 5.55 -3.48
CA SER A 129 6.91 6.89 -3.96
C SER A 129 6.52 7.92 -2.91
N LEU A 130 7.16 9.08 -2.97
CA LEU A 130 6.75 10.24 -2.20
C LEU A 130 6.73 11.47 -3.10
N TYR A 131 6.09 12.51 -2.61
CA TYR A 131 6.15 13.81 -3.23
C TYR A 131 6.06 14.93 -2.21
N TYR A 132 6.62 16.07 -2.60
CA TYR A 132 6.42 17.34 -1.91
C TYR A 132 6.12 18.46 -2.90
N ASN A 133 5.39 19.49 -2.43
CA ASN A 133 5.05 20.64 -3.26
C ASN A 133 5.98 21.83 -2.98
N ALA A 134 6.48 22.44 -4.04
CA ALA A 134 7.39 23.57 -3.99
C ALA A 134 7.00 24.66 -5.00
N THR A 135 7.53 25.85 -4.81
CA THR A 135 7.61 26.93 -5.82
C THR A 135 9.05 27.14 -6.21
N PHE A 136 9.30 27.83 -7.33
CA PHE A 136 10.66 28.24 -7.67
C PHE A 136 11.15 29.37 -6.74
N ASN A 137 12.38 29.25 -6.27
CA ASN A 137 13.05 30.28 -5.49
C ASN A 137 13.64 31.33 -6.42
N SER A 138 12.97 32.47 -6.55
CA SER A 138 13.36 33.55 -7.46
C SER A 138 14.78 34.09 -7.27
N LYS A 139 15.40 33.87 -6.10
CA LYS A 139 16.80 34.26 -5.87
C LYS A 139 17.80 33.34 -6.55
N ASN A 140 17.40 32.11 -6.85
CA ASN A 140 18.27 31.01 -7.29
C ASN A 140 17.85 30.45 -8.65
N ILE A 141 16.98 31.14 -9.38
CA ILE A 141 16.58 30.79 -10.75
C ILE A 141 16.74 32.00 -11.68
N GLN A 142 16.81 31.73 -12.98
CA GLN A 142 16.78 32.72 -14.04
C GLN A 142 15.53 32.51 -14.89
N THR A 143 14.78 33.59 -15.14
CA THR A 143 13.60 33.54 -16.00
C THR A 143 13.98 33.60 -17.47
N ASP A 144 13.12 33.04 -18.31
CA ASP A 144 13.29 32.83 -19.76
C ASP A 144 14.56 32.05 -20.10
N GLN A 145 15.00 31.18 -19.20
CA GLN A 145 16.21 30.35 -19.31
C GLN A 145 15.96 28.93 -18.79
N VAL A 146 16.84 28.00 -19.18
CA VAL A 146 16.91 26.65 -18.63
C VAL A 146 17.68 26.68 -17.32
N ASN A 147 17.07 26.16 -16.26
CA ASN A 147 17.62 26.09 -14.92
C ASN A 147 17.95 24.64 -14.57
N PRO A 148 19.22 24.27 -14.34
CA PRO A 148 19.58 22.95 -13.86
C PRO A 148 19.26 22.82 -12.37
N ILE A 149 18.44 21.84 -12.01
CA ILE A 149 18.01 21.59 -10.62
C ILE A 149 18.54 20.23 -10.17
N PRO A 150 19.51 20.18 -9.23
CA PRO A 150 20.15 18.95 -8.78
C PRO A 150 19.34 18.26 -7.68
N PHE A 151 18.97 17.00 -7.89
CA PHE A 151 18.21 16.19 -6.94
C PHE A 151 19.02 14.99 -6.44
N PRO A 152 19.07 14.72 -5.14
CA PRO A 152 19.80 13.57 -4.59
C PRO A 152 19.08 12.26 -4.92
N VAL A 153 19.76 11.32 -5.59
CA VAL A 153 19.25 10.01 -6.02
C VAL A 153 20.41 9.01 -6.00
N LYS A 154 20.24 7.82 -5.40
CA LYS A 154 21.28 6.77 -5.29
C LYS A 154 22.61 7.26 -4.68
N ASN A 155 22.57 8.14 -3.68
CA ASN A 155 23.77 8.83 -3.15
C ASN A 155 24.57 9.63 -4.19
N THR A 156 23.94 9.93 -5.32
CA THR A 156 24.46 10.79 -6.40
C THR A 156 23.48 11.92 -6.67
N THR A 157 23.67 12.64 -7.77
CA THR A 157 22.79 13.74 -8.19
C THR A 157 22.19 13.44 -9.55
N GLN A 158 20.86 13.47 -9.64
CA GLN A 158 20.13 13.55 -10.90
C GLN A 158 19.75 15.02 -11.15
N THR A 159 20.16 15.58 -12.29
CA THR A 159 19.82 16.98 -12.64
C THR A 159 18.62 17.02 -13.58
N ILE A 160 17.59 17.80 -13.22
CA ILE A 160 16.47 18.12 -14.11
C ILE A 160 16.67 19.54 -14.65
N ASN A 161 16.68 19.66 -15.97
CA ASN A 161 16.77 20.95 -16.66
C ASN A 161 15.35 21.50 -16.87
N ALA A 162 14.97 22.51 -16.07
CA ALA A 162 13.66 23.13 -16.13
C ALA A 162 13.72 24.50 -16.81
N PHE A 163 12.99 24.70 -17.91
CA PHE A 163 12.82 26.01 -18.51
C PHE A 163 11.79 26.81 -17.72
N ILE A 164 12.18 27.99 -17.24
CA ILE A 164 11.32 28.83 -16.39
C ILE A 164 10.98 30.12 -17.12
N SER A 165 9.76 30.24 -17.61
CA SER A 165 9.27 31.46 -18.26
C SER A 165 8.96 32.56 -17.24
N LYS A 166 9.28 33.81 -17.60
CA LYS A 166 8.88 34.99 -16.85
C LYS A 166 7.37 35.19 -16.95
N VAL A 167 6.74 35.58 -15.86
CA VAL A 167 5.36 36.04 -15.85
C VAL A 167 5.38 37.56 -16.00
N ASN A 168 4.98 38.03 -17.16
CA ASN A 168 4.66 39.45 -17.35
C ASN A 168 3.40 39.77 -16.55
N THR A 169 3.58 40.10 -15.28
CA THR A 169 2.57 40.83 -14.52
C THR A 169 2.59 42.24 -15.10
N GLY A 170 1.76 42.49 -16.11
CA GLY A 170 1.39 43.85 -16.45
C GLY A 170 0.97 44.49 -15.14
N GLY A 171 1.73 45.49 -14.68
CA GLY A 171 1.49 46.18 -13.42
C GLY A 171 0.08 46.73 -13.48
N GLY A 172 -0.88 45.96 -13.00
CA GLY A 172 -2.26 46.34 -13.02
C GLY A 172 -2.34 47.58 -12.17
N THR A 173 -2.51 48.74 -12.82
CA THR A 173 -3.09 49.93 -12.21
C THR A 173 -4.54 49.59 -11.91
N GLY A 174 -4.75 48.60 -11.04
CA GLY A 174 -6.08 48.20 -10.62
C GLY A 174 -6.68 49.40 -9.90
N SER A 175 -7.94 49.69 -10.21
CA SER A 175 -8.74 50.60 -9.40
C SER A 175 -8.56 50.24 -7.93
N PRO A 176 -8.33 51.23 -7.05
CA PRO A 176 -7.97 50.94 -5.68
C PRO A 176 -9.07 50.06 -5.04
N THR A 177 -8.66 49.00 -4.34
CA THR A 177 -9.58 47.93 -3.95
C THR A 177 -10.46 48.35 -2.78
N ILE A 178 -11.78 48.21 -2.93
CA ILE A 178 -12.75 48.38 -1.83
C ILE A 178 -12.66 47.17 -0.87
N VAL A 179 -12.57 45.95 -1.41
CA VAL A 179 -12.29 44.74 -0.60
C VAL A 179 -11.16 43.95 -1.23
N PHE A 180 -10.13 43.69 -0.43
CA PHE A 180 -9.07 42.73 -0.73
C PHE A 180 -9.02 41.70 0.39
N LYS A 181 -8.93 40.43 0.03
CA LYS A 181 -8.84 39.33 0.99
C LYS A 181 -7.80 38.34 0.52
N GLN A 182 -7.02 37.86 1.47
CA GLN A 182 -6.07 36.77 1.28
C GLN A 182 -6.01 35.92 2.54
N GLY A 183 -5.56 34.69 2.36
CA GLY A 183 -5.22 33.82 3.48
C GLY A 183 -3.93 33.07 3.19
N ARG A 184 -3.33 32.53 4.24
CA ARG A 184 -2.21 31.58 4.15
C ARG A 184 -2.32 30.57 5.29
N MET A 185 -1.75 29.39 5.09
CA MET A 185 -1.52 28.43 6.17
C MET A 185 -0.37 28.94 7.04
N ASP A 186 -0.39 28.67 8.35
CA ASP A 186 0.75 28.94 9.21
C ASP A 186 1.93 28.04 8.82
N ASP A 187 3.15 28.54 8.99
CA ASP A 187 4.35 27.85 8.53
C ASP A 187 4.79 26.72 9.50
N LYS A 188 4.31 26.73 10.75
CA LYS A 188 4.69 25.78 11.82
C LYS A 188 3.54 24.86 12.22
N ASP A 189 2.36 25.43 12.47
CA ASP A 189 1.14 24.69 12.79
C ASP A 189 0.18 24.76 11.61
N LEU A 190 0.27 23.77 10.73
CA LEU A 190 -0.55 23.68 9.52
C LEU A 190 -2.05 23.53 9.79
N SER A 191 -2.45 23.30 11.05
CA SER A 191 -3.86 23.35 11.43
C SER A 191 -4.37 24.79 11.52
N ILE A 192 -3.51 25.81 11.45
CA ILE A 192 -3.88 27.22 11.55
C ILE A 192 -3.82 27.89 10.18
N LEU A 193 -4.84 28.68 9.85
CA LEU A 193 -4.86 29.57 8.69
C LEU A 193 -4.95 31.02 9.17
N HIS A 194 -4.09 31.87 8.63
CA HIS A 194 -4.10 33.31 8.84
C HIS A 194 -4.87 34.01 7.73
N TRP A 195 -5.86 34.81 8.10
CA TRP A 195 -6.62 35.63 7.16
C TRP A 195 -6.26 37.10 7.31
N THR A 196 -6.15 37.79 6.17
CA THR A 196 -5.96 39.24 6.12
C THR A 196 -6.94 39.85 5.14
N VAL A 197 -7.67 40.85 5.61
CA VAL A 197 -8.62 41.63 4.82
C VAL A 197 -8.17 43.09 4.82
N THR A 198 -8.16 43.72 3.65
CA THR A 198 -7.98 45.16 3.51
C THR A 198 -9.26 45.75 2.94
N LEU A 199 -9.83 46.69 3.68
CA LEU A 199 -11.05 47.39 3.35
C LEU A 199 -10.76 48.83 2.95
N ASN A 200 -11.49 49.30 1.96
CA ASN A 200 -11.51 50.68 1.48
C ASN A 200 -10.11 51.25 1.16
N ASN A 201 -9.30 50.51 0.40
CA ASN A 201 -8.02 51.06 -0.06
C ASN A 201 -8.21 52.22 -1.05
N ALA A 202 -9.42 52.33 -1.64
CA ALA A 202 -9.94 53.42 -2.45
C ALA A 202 -10.17 54.72 -1.68
N LEU A 203 -10.20 54.68 -0.34
CA LEU A 203 -10.42 55.84 0.51
C LEU A 203 -11.77 56.55 0.22
N THR A 204 -12.76 55.82 -0.26
CA THR A 204 -14.11 56.36 -0.53
C THR A 204 -14.83 56.60 0.81
N PRO A 205 -15.57 57.71 0.99
CA PRO A 205 -16.39 57.88 2.18
C PRO A 205 -17.43 56.76 2.30
N ILE A 206 -17.49 56.10 3.46
CA ILE A 206 -18.48 55.05 3.76
C ILE A 206 -19.05 55.31 5.14
N ASP A 207 -20.35 55.56 5.23
CA ASP A 207 -21.04 55.76 6.50
C ASP A 207 -21.49 54.43 7.10
N ASN A 208 -21.34 54.30 8.42
CA ASN A 208 -21.73 53.10 9.18
C ASN A 208 -21.24 51.79 8.54
N ALA A 209 -19.96 51.75 8.16
CA ALA A 209 -19.41 50.59 7.47
C ALA A 209 -19.49 49.34 8.34
N VAL A 210 -19.92 48.24 7.72
CA VAL A 210 -20.05 46.91 8.32
C VAL A 210 -19.23 45.92 7.52
N TYR A 211 -18.42 45.14 8.23
CA TYR A 211 -17.68 44.03 7.66
C TYR A 211 -18.34 42.72 8.07
N THR A 212 -18.75 41.93 7.08
CA THR A 212 -19.28 40.58 7.26
C THR A 212 -18.36 39.58 6.57
N ASP A 213 -18.08 38.46 7.24
CA ASP A 213 -17.21 37.43 6.71
C ASP A 213 -17.84 36.06 6.83
N THR A 214 -17.92 35.34 5.72
CA THR A 214 -18.53 34.01 5.63
C THR A 214 -17.44 32.95 5.49
N LEU A 215 -17.32 32.08 6.49
CA LEU A 215 -16.34 30.98 6.50
C LEU A 215 -16.86 29.73 5.81
N GLY A 216 -16.06 29.22 4.86
CA GLY A 216 -16.24 27.89 4.28
C GLY A 216 -16.14 26.77 5.33
N SER A 217 -16.52 25.56 4.95
CA SER A 217 -16.47 24.39 5.84
C SER A 217 -15.03 24.00 6.22
N GLY A 218 -14.89 23.05 7.15
CA GLY A 218 -13.58 22.53 7.59
C GLY A 218 -12.74 23.49 8.44
N GLN A 219 -13.31 24.61 8.89
CA GLN A 219 -12.63 25.66 9.66
C GLN A 219 -13.44 26.10 10.88
N SER A 220 -12.77 26.58 11.93
CA SER A 220 -13.36 27.27 13.08
C SER A 220 -12.57 28.53 13.41
N LEU A 221 -13.23 29.59 13.87
CA LEU A 221 -12.55 30.82 14.31
C LEU A 221 -11.64 30.58 15.52
N LEU A 222 -10.52 31.30 15.57
CA LEU A 222 -9.63 31.36 16.73
C LEU A 222 -9.68 32.75 17.36
N GLY A 223 -10.43 32.87 18.46
CA GLY A 223 -10.37 34.01 19.37
C GLY A 223 -10.96 35.30 18.80
N SER A 224 -10.10 36.26 18.46
CA SER A 224 -10.47 37.65 18.19
C SER A 224 -9.90 38.14 16.86
N ALA A 225 -10.60 39.06 16.21
CA ALA A 225 -10.06 39.85 15.11
C ALA A 225 -9.30 41.07 15.62
N THR A 226 -8.16 41.37 15.01
CA THR A 226 -7.47 42.65 15.15
C THR A 226 -7.85 43.56 13.99
N ILE A 227 -8.30 44.77 14.29
CA ILE A 227 -8.80 45.77 13.35
C ILE A 227 -7.88 46.99 13.42
N LYS A 228 -7.13 47.25 12.37
CA LYS A 228 -6.21 48.40 12.27
C LYS A 228 -6.77 49.43 11.31
N TYR A 229 -7.11 50.60 11.82
CA TYR A 229 -7.52 51.75 11.03
C TYR A 229 -6.27 52.48 10.55
N ARG A 230 -6.28 52.90 9.29
CA ARG A 230 -5.16 53.59 8.65
C ARG A 230 -5.65 54.86 7.98
N ASP A 231 -4.81 55.89 8.00
CA ASP A 231 -5.03 57.12 7.26
C ASP A 231 -4.80 56.94 5.74
N ALA A 232 -4.92 58.04 4.99
CA ALA A 232 -4.71 58.08 3.55
C ALA A 232 -3.30 57.61 3.13
N ASN A 233 -2.28 57.83 3.99
CA ASN A 233 -0.90 57.42 3.78
C ASN A 233 -0.62 55.98 4.25
N LYS A 234 -1.66 55.23 4.62
CA LYS A 234 -1.61 53.85 5.12
C LYS A 234 -0.88 53.72 6.47
N LYS A 235 -0.71 54.81 7.22
CA LYS A 235 -0.19 54.78 8.59
C LYS A 235 -1.30 54.33 9.53
N VAL A 236 -0.99 53.37 10.41
CA VAL A 236 -1.94 52.92 11.43
C VAL A 236 -2.19 54.06 12.42
N ILE A 237 -3.46 54.41 12.60
CA ILE A 237 -3.92 55.50 13.49
C ILE A 237 -4.71 54.98 14.69
N ALA A 238 -5.32 53.80 14.58
CA ALA A 238 -6.00 53.13 15.69
C ALA A 238 -5.95 51.62 15.51
N THR A 239 -5.97 50.88 16.61
CA THR A 239 -6.08 49.42 16.62
C THR A 239 -7.15 49.01 17.63
N ASN A 240 -8.05 48.13 17.22
CA ASN A 240 -9.08 47.52 18.06
C ASN A 240 -8.96 45.99 17.98
N ILE A 241 -9.31 45.30 19.06
CA ILE A 241 -9.36 43.84 19.10
C ILE A 241 -10.76 43.45 19.55
N GLN A 242 -11.46 42.66 18.76
CA GLN A 242 -12.82 42.22 19.05
C GLN A 242 -12.95 40.70 18.99
N PRO A 243 -13.60 40.06 19.99
CA PRO A 243 -13.92 38.64 19.91
C PRO A 243 -14.87 38.40 18.74
N ILE A 244 -14.68 37.28 18.05
CA ILE A 244 -15.48 36.91 16.88
C ILE A 244 -16.05 35.50 17.05
N THR A 245 -17.32 35.34 16.71
CA THR A 245 -18.04 34.06 16.77
C THR A 245 -18.86 33.89 15.51
N LEU A 246 -19.00 32.65 15.05
CA LEU A 246 -19.82 32.34 13.89
C LEU A 246 -21.29 32.18 14.27
N ASP A 247 -22.17 32.73 13.45
CA ASP A 247 -23.60 32.44 13.47
C ASP A 247 -23.92 31.07 12.84
N ALA A 248 -25.20 30.72 12.77
CA ALA A 248 -25.67 29.47 12.17
C ALA A 248 -25.34 29.34 10.67
N ASN A 249 -25.16 30.46 9.98
CA ASN A 249 -24.78 30.54 8.57
C ASN A 249 -23.25 30.63 8.38
N ARG A 250 -22.48 30.49 9.46
CA ARG A 250 -21.02 30.61 9.48
C ARG A 250 -20.53 32.01 9.09
N ASN A 251 -21.28 33.05 9.44
CA ASN A 251 -20.86 34.43 9.34
C ASN A 251 -20.37 34.96 10.69
N PHE A 252 -19.42 35.90 10.65
CA PHE A 252 -19.24 36.84 11.75
C PHE A 252 -19.26 38.26 11.20
N GLU A 253 -19.62 39.22 12.05
CA GLU A 253 -19.78 40.63 11.69
C GLU A 253 -18.97 41.52 12.63
N LEU A 254 -18.39 42.59 12.08
CA LEU A 254 -17.70 43.65 12.80
C LEU A 254 -18.23 45.00 12.35
N SER A 255 -18.67 45.83 13.30
CA SER A 255 -18.99 47.23 13.04
C SER A 255 -17.69 48.01 12.87
N ILE A 256 -17.47 48.54 11.67
CA ILE A 256 -16.26 49.30 11.33
C ILE A 256 -16.45 50.80 11.61
N GLY A 257 -17.69 51.29 11.45
CA GLY A 257 -18.05 52.69 11.64
C GLY A 257 -17.82 53.54 10.38
N THR A 258 -17.92 54.86 10.50
CA THR A 258 -17.70 55.76 9.36
C THR A 258 -16.24 55.78 8.95
N LEU A 259 -15.97 55.57 7.66
CA LEU A 259 -14.66 55.68 7.04
C LEU A 259 -14.62 56.93 6.16
N ASN A 260 -13.72 57.85 6.45
CA ASN A 260 -13.46 59.03 5.63
C ASN A 260 -11.96 59.20 5.43
N ASN A 261 -11.48 59.09 4.18
CA ASN A 261 -10.05 59.03 3.86
C ASN A 261 -9.26 58.00 4.67
N GLN A 262 -9.92 56.88 5.00
CA GLN A 262 -9.37 55.81 5.83
C GLN A 262 -9.49 54.45 5.13
N SER A 263 -8.58 53.56 5.48
CA SER A 263 -8.65 52.14 5.14
C SER A 263 -8.52 51.30 6.40
N VAL A 264 -9.00 50.06 6.35
CA VAL A 264 -8.95 49.15 7.51
C VAL A 264 -8.25 47.86 7.12
N VAL A 265 -7.39 47.35 8.00
CA VAL A 265 -6.80 46.03 7.89
C VAL A 265 -7.32 45.16 9.02
N ILE A 266 -7.96 44.05 8.67
CA ILE A 266 -8.49 43.08 9.63
C ILE A 266 -7.68 41.80 9.52
N THR A 267 -7.19 41.30 10.65
CA THR A 267 -6.49 40.01 10.74
C THR A 267 -7.12 39.13 11.79
N TYR A 268 -7.30 37.86 11.47
CA TYR A 268 -7.81 36.83 12.38
C TYR A 268 -7.37 35.46 11.90
N ASP A 269 -7.44 34.49 12.79
CA ASP A 269 -7.00 33.13 12.53
C ASP A 269 -8.17 32.16 12.56
N THR A 270 -8.02 31.06 11.83
CA THR A 270 -8.93 29.91 11.88
C THR A 270 -8.14 28.64 12.11
N LYS A 271 -8.76 27.67 12.78
CA LYS A 271 -8.25 26.31 12.90
C LYS A 271 -8.96 25.39 11.92
N ILE A 272 -8.21 24.54 11.24
CA ILE A 272 -8.72 23.46 10.40
C ILE A 272 -9.33 22.40 11.32
N THR A 273 -10.63 22.17 11.15
CA THR A 273 -11.38 21.13 11.87
C THR A 273 -11.53 19.85 11.06
N THR A 274 -11.41 19.94 9.73
CA THR A 274 -11.52 18.81 8.82
C THR A 274 -10.58 19.03 7.65
N LYS A 275 -9.68 18.07 7.39
CA LYS A 275 -8.68 18.20 6.32
C LYS A 275 -9.35 18.21 4.95
N GLN A 276 -9.05 19.24 4.16
CA GLN A 276 -9.58 19.47 2.82
C GLN A 276 -8.47 19.98 1.90
N LYS A 277 -8.65 19.83 0.57
CA LYS A 277 -7.69 20.35 -0.43
C LYS A 277 -7.63 21.88 -0.45
N SER A 278 -8.69 22.55 -0.01
CA SER A 278 -8.75 23.99 0.04
C SER A 278 -9.78 24.47 1.07
N TYR A 279 -9.56 25.69 1.56
CA TYR A 279 -10.35 26.37 2.56
C TYR A 279 -10.76 27.72 2.01
N THR A 280 -12.06 27.94 1.91
CA THR A 280 -12.63 29.15 1.32
C THR A 280 -13.11 30.11 2.39
N ASN A 281 -13.10 31.40 2.03
CA ASN A 281 -13.53 32.45 2.91
C ASN A 281 -13.95 33.69 2.09
N LYS A 282 -15.08 34.32 2.43
CA LYS A 282 -15.66 35.45 1.71
C LYS A 282 -15.79 36.68 2.62
N ALA A 283 -15.07 37.75 2.30
CA ALA A 283 -15.22 39.05 2.93
C ALA A 283 -16.27 39.89 2.20
N THR A 284 -17.09 40.63 2.93
CA THR A 284 -18.06 41.59 2.41
C THR A 284 -17.98 42.89 3.20
N LEU A 285 -17.96 44.02 2.48
CA LEU A 285 -18.07 45.36 3.06
C LEU A 285 -19.34 46.01 2.55
N SER A 286 -20.13 46.58 3.46
CA SER A 286 -21.31 47.38 3.16
C SER A 286 -21.31 48.65 4.03
N GLY A 287 -22.18 49.59 3.70
CA GLY A 287 -22.46 50.79 4.50
C GLY A 287 -23.70 51.49 3.97
N ASP A 288 -24.13 52.56 4.62
CA ASP A 288 -25.38 53.25 4.26
C ASP A 288 -25.36 53.80 2.83
N ASN A 289 -24.17 54.21 2.37
CA ASN A 289 -23.92 54.76 1.04
C ASN A 289 -23.06 53.81 0.17
N LEU A 290 -22.97 52.53 0.53
CA LEU A 290 -22.20 51.52 -0.21
C LEU A 290 -22.98 50.20 -0.33
N ASP A 291 -23.38 49.87 -1.56
CA ASP A 291 -23.88 48.54 -1.88
C ASP A 291 -22.85 47.47 -1.50
N PRO A 292 -23.26 46.31 -0.97
CA PRO A 292 -22.33 45.28 -0.51
C PRO A 292 -21.32 44.85 -1.58
N VAL A 293 -20.04 45.02 -1.29
CA VAL A 293 -18.93 44.57 -2.13
C VAL A 293 -18.29 43.36 -1.49
N SER A 294 -18.25 42.23 -2.19
CA SER A 294 -17.66 41.00 -1.69
C SER A 294 -16.39 40.58 -2.42
N ARG A 295 -15.55 39.83 -1.73
CA ARG A 295 -14.41 39.13 -2.31
C ARG A 295 -14.15 37.78 -1.65
N ASN A 296 -13.97 36.77 -2.49
CA ASN A 296 -13.56 35.44 -2.05
C ASN A 296 -12.04 35.33 -1.97
N ALA A 297 -11.57 34.53 -1.03
CA ALA A 297 -10.21 34.06 -0.95
C ALA A 297 -10.20 32.55 -0.65
N THR A 298 -9.14 31.89 -1.09
CA THR A 298 -8.96 30.45 -0.92
C THR A 298 -7.53 30.19 -0.47
N VAL A 299 -7.38 29.39 0.58
CA VAL A 299 -6.10 28.78 0.95
C VAL A 299 -6.13 27.34 0.49
N ASN A 300 -5.22 26.96 -0.39
CA ASN A 300 -5.08 25.56 -0.82
C ASN A 300 -4.09 24.84 0.09
N ASP A 301 -4.44 23.62 0.51
CA ASP A 301 -3.52 22.73 1.21
C ASP A 301 -2.66 21.99 0.17
N TYR A 302 -1.42 22.46 0.01
CA TYR A 302 -0.41 21.82 -0.85
C TYR A 302 0.38 20.76 -0.07
N GLY A 303 -0.32 19.91 0.67
CA GLY A 303 0.27 18.84 1.46
C GLY A 303 1.17 17.92 0.63
N SER A 304 2.28 17.53 1.23
CA SER A 304 3.16 16.47 0.76
C SER A 304 2.57 15.10 1.11
N GLY A 305 3.06 14.03 0.48
CA GLY A 305 2.52 12.69 0.72
C GLY A 305 3.39 11.59 0.14
N GLY A 306 3.04 10.35 0.43
CA GLY A 306 3.69 9.20 -0.18
C GLY A 306 2.96 7.90 0.10
N GLN A 307 3.36 6.88 -0.63
CA GLN A 307 2.77 5.56 -0.60
C GLN A 307 3.85 4.51 -0.82
N GLY A 308 3.61 3.28 -0.40
CA GLY A 308 4.55 2.20 -0.67
C GLY A 308 3.95 0.83 -0.42
N THR A 309 4.81 -0.18 -0.53
CA THR A 309 4.50 -1.58 -0.29
C THR A 309 5.73 -2.29 0.24
N GLY A 310 5.52 -3.44 0.88
CA GLY A 310 6.57 -4.38 1.24
C GLY A 310 6.06 -5.82 1.12
N THR A 311 6.99 -6.75 0.92
CA THR A 311 6.68 -8.18 0.91
C THR A 311 6.65 -8.68 2.36
N PRO A 312 5.48 -9.13 2.87
CA PRO A 312 5.43 -9.74 4.20
C PRO A 312 6.24 -11.03 4.21
N PRO A 313 6.57 -11.59 5.39
CA PRO A 313 7.27 -12.86 5.48
C PRO A 313 6.44 -13.91 4.75
N ALA A 314 7.09 -14.79 3.99
CA ALA A 314 6.39 -15.94 3.45
C ALA A 314 5.71 -16.67 4.63
N PRO A 315 4.40 -16.98 4.54
CA PRO A 315 3.78 -17.79 5.57
C PRO A 315 4.59 -19.08 5.73
N PRO A 316 4.77 -19.59 6.95
CA PRO A 316 5.55 -20.79 7.19
C PRO A 316 5.01 -21.90 6.29
N VAL A 317 5.89 -22.44 5.44
CA VAL A 317 5.54 -23.56 4.56
C VAL A 317 5.12 -24.70 5.47
N LYS A 318 3.84 -25.06 5.44
CA LYS A 318 3.35 -26.27 6.08
C LYS A 318 3.90 -27.43 5.25
N GLU A 319 5.01 -28.04 5.68
CA GLU A 319 5.56 -29.23 5.03
C GLU A 319 4.49 -30.33 5.04
N GLU A 320 3.91 -30.62 3.87
CA GLU A 320 3.03 -31.76 3.71
C GLU A 320 3.90 -33.02 3.63
N PRO A 321 3.65 -34.05 4.47
CA PRO A 321 4.48 -35.24 4.48
C PRO A 321 4.53 -35.89 3.09
N PRO A 322 5.69 -36.39 2.64
CA PRO A 322 5.84 -36.94 1.30
C PRO A 322 4.81 -38.05 1.05
N PHE A 323 4.09 -37.94 -0.07
CA PHE A 323 3.18 -38.99 -0.51
C PHE A 323 3.97 -40.29 -0.78
N ILE A 324 3.60 -41.37 -0.10
CA ILE A 324 4.12 -42.72 -0.36
C ILE A 324 3.04 -43.50 -1.12
N PRO A 325 3.29 -43.95 -2.36
CA PRO A 325 2.33 -44.74 -3.14
C PRO A 325 1.88 -46.00 -2.39
N ALA A 326 0.62 -46.40 -2.58
CA ALA A 326 0.00 -47.55 -1.89
C ALA A 326 0.83 -48.85 -2.00
N GLU A 327 1.50 -49.08 -3.13
CA GLU A 327 2.36 -50.25 -3.37
C GLU A 327 3.63 -50.27 -2.52
N LYS A 328 4.07 -49.11 -2.04
CA LYS A 328 5.30 -48.93 -1.25
C LYS A 328 5.02 -48.76 0.25
N GLN A 329 3.76 -48.83 0.67
CA GLN A 329 3.39 -48.71 2.07
C GLN A 329 3.91 -49.92 2.87
N PRO A 330 4.54 -49.72 4.04
CA PRO A 330 4.95 -50.83 4.89
C PRO A 330 3.72 -51.51 5.47
N ILE A 331 3.50 -52.79 5.16
CA ILE A 331 2.32 -53.53 5.62
C ILE A 331 2.60 -54.21 6.97
N LYS A 332 1.70 -54.02 7.95
CA LYS A 332 1.76 -54.67 9.27
C LYS A 332 1.11 -56.04 9.28
N LYS A 333 -0.06 -56.15 8.66
CA LYS A 333 -0.85 -57.38 8.56
C LYS A 333 -1.90 -57.27 7.46
N THR A 334 -2.34 -58.41 6.94
CA THR A 334 -3.50 -58.51 6.05
C THR A 334 -4.71 -58.97 6.85
N VAL A 335 -5.85 -58.34 6.63
CA VAL A 335 -7.11 -58.63 7.30
C VAL A 335 -8.15 -59.00 6.25
N GLU A 336 -8.81 -60.14 6.43
CA GLU A 336 -9.89 -60.56 5.52
C GLU A 336 -11.18 -59.81 5.85
N THR A 337 -11.84 -59.32 4.80
CA THR A 337 -13.14 -58.65 4.88
C THR A 337 -14.09 -59.24 3.84
N ASP A 338 -15.39 -58.97 3.96
CA ASP A 338 -16.39 -59.35 2.94
C ASP A 338 -16.10 -58.74 1.56
N PHE A 339 -15.27 -57.68 1.52
CA PHE A 339 -14.84 -57.02 0.30
C PHE A 339 -13.46 -57.49 -0.18
N GLY A 340 -12.84 -58.48 0.47
CA GLY A 340 -11.51 -59.01 0.16
C GLY A 340 -10.42 -58.60 1.17
N PRO A 341 -9.16 -59.00 0.93
CA PRO A 341 -8.07 -58.70 1.85
C PRO A 341 -7.75 -57.20 1.87
N LEU A 342 -7.61 -56.66 3.09
CA LEU A 342 -7.09 -55.31 3.34
C LEU A 342 -5.69 -55.40 3.96
N GLU A 343 -4.74 -54.73 3.34
CA GLU A 343 -3.37 -54.63 3.86
C GLU A 343 -3.30 -53.43 4.81
N VAL A 344 -3.15 -53.66 6.12
CA VAL A 344 -3.07 -52.60 7.13
C VAL A 344 -1.67 -52.00 7.14
N VAL A 345 -1.57 -50.68 6.96
CA VAL A 345 -0.28 -49.97 6.95
C VAL A 345 0.29 -49.89 8.36
N LYS A 346 1.57 -50.22 8.50
CA LYS A 346 2.32 -50.22 9.76
C LYS A 346 2.35 -48.81 10.37
N ASP A 347 2.14 -48.75 11.69
CA ASP A 347 2.20 -47.54 12.51
C ASP A 347 1.34 -46.37 11.99
N SER A 348 0.24 -46.68 11.28
CA SER A 348 -0.64 -45.69 10.62
C SER A 348 -1.84 -45.24 11.44
N GLU A 349 -1.95 -45.70 12.69
CA GLU A 349 -3.08 -45.34 13.57
C GLU A 349 -2.89 -43.93 14.15
N GLN A 350 -3.77 -43.00 13.78
CA GLN A 350 -3.80 -41.64 14.33
C GLN A 350 -5.24 -41.14 14.46
N ASN A 351 -5.55 -40.51 15.60
CA ASN A 351 -6.85 -39.89 15.89
C ASN A 351 -8.06 -40.79 15.59
N GLY A 352 -7.98 -42.08 15.92
CA GLY A 352 -9.06 -43.04 15.69
C GLY A 352 -9.15 -43.57 14.24
N LYS A 353 -8.36 -43.02 13.31
CA LYS A 353 -8.26 -43.46 11.93
C LYS A 353 -7.04 -44.36 11.71
N ILE A 354 -7.10 -45.19 10.68
CA ILE A 354 -6.03 -46.12 10.29
C ILE A 354 -5.90 -46.15 8.77
N LYS A 355 -4.68 -46.29 8.24
CA LYS A 355 -4.45 -46.45 6.81
C LYS A 355 -4.47 -47.94 6.42
N VAL A 356 -5.21 -48.24 5.36
CA VAL A 356 -5.29 -49.57 4.74
C VAL A 356 -5.05 -49.44 3.25
N VAL A 357 -4.58 -50.52 2.63
CA VAL A 357 -4.46 -50.63 1.19
C VAL A 357 -5.48 -51.65 0.69
N TYR A 358 -6.38 -51.20 -0.18
CA TYR A 358 -7.39 -52.00 -0.85
C TYR A 358 -6.94 -52.32 -2.27
N LYS A 359 -7.06 -53.58 -2.67
CA LYS A 359 -6.83 -54.01 -4.06
C LYS A 359 -8.16 -54.00 -4.80
N VAL A 360 -8.27 -53.13 -5.80
CA VAL A 360 -9.46 -52.99 -6.65
C VAL A 360 -9.82 -54.33 -7.29
N LYS A 361 -11.09 -54.72 -7.19
CA LYS A 361 -11.64 -55.94 -7.80
C LYS A 361 -12.30 -55.63 -9.14
N ASP A 362 -12.51 -56.67 -9.94
CA ASP A 362 -13.24 -56.52 -11.19
C ASP A 362 -14.67 -56.01 -10.93
N GLY A 363 -15.09 -55.01 -11.70
CA GLY A 363 -16.37 -54.30 -11.53
C GLY A 363 -16.41 -53.24 -10.41
N ASP A 364 -15.33 -52.98 -9.68
CA ASP A 364 -15.29 -51.89 -8.70
C ASP A 364 -15.35 -50.51 -9.36
N THR A 365 -16.08 -49.59 -8.75
CA THR A 365 -16.11 -48.17 -9.13
C THR A 365 -15.65 -47.31 -7.96
N LEU A 366 -15.03 -46.16 -8.24
CA LEU A 366 -14.54 -45.26 -7.20
C LEU A 366 -15.63 -44.82 -6.19
N PRO A 367 -16.86 -44.47 -6.61
CA PRO A 367 -17.97 -44.23 -5.67
C PRO A 367 -18.39 -45.49 -4.88
N GLY A 368 -18.32 -46.67 -5.51
CA GLY A 368 -18.61 -47.93 -4.83
C GLY A 368 -17.61 -48.24 -3.72
N VAL A 369 -16.31 -48.01 -3.98
CA VAL A 369 -15.24 -48.14 -2.98
C VAL A 369 -15.43 -47.11 -1.87
N ALA A 370 -15.68 -45.85 -2.21
CA ALA A 370 -15.95 -44.79 -1.24
C ALA A 370 -17.08 -45.18 -0.25
N LYS A 371 -18.19 -45.72 -0.78
CA LYS A 371 -19.31 -46.20 0.02
C LYS A 371 -18.97 -47.39 0.92
N LYS A 372 -18.14 -48.34 0.46
CA LYS A 372 -17.72 -49.51 1.26
C LYS A 372 -16.94 -49.11 2.52
N PHE A 373 -16.18 -48.03 2.43
CA PHE A 373 -15.24 -47.59 3.46
C PHE A 373 -15.68 -46.35 4.23
N ASP A 374 -16.89 -45.83 3.95
CA ASP A 374 -17.45 -44.63 4.57
C ASP A 374 -16.53 -43.39 4.43
N VAL A 375 -16.02 -43.20 3.21
CA VAL A 375 -15.17 -42.06 2.83
C VAL A 375 -15.73 -41.41 1.57
N THR A 376 -15.26 -40.21 1.24
CA THR A 376 -15.67 -39.50 0.01
C THR A 376 -14.78 -39.86 -1.17
N VAL A 377 -15.31 -39.69 -2.39
CA VAL A 377 -14.52 -39.84 -3.62
C VAL A 377 -13.35 -38.85 -3.64
N ALA A 378 -13.56 -37.61 -3.18
CA ALA A 378 -12.50 -36.60 -3.12
C ALA A 378 -11.35 -37.06 -2.24
N GLU A 379 -11.63 -37.56 -1.03
CA GLU A 379 -10.62 -38.10 -0.12
C GLU A 379 -9.81 -39.24 -0.73
N ILE A 380 -10.45 -40.19 -1.43
CA ILE A 380 -9.72 -41.29 -2.09
C ILE A 380 -8.81 -40.74 -3.19
N LYS A 381 -9.27 -39.75 -3.98
CA LYS A 381 -8.46 -39.15 -5.05
C LYS A 381 -7.27 -38.40 -4.48
N ASP A 382 -7.48 -37.65 -3.41
CA ASP A 382 -6.43 -36.90 -2.72
C ASP A 382 -5.37 -37.86 -2.13
N TRP A 383 -5.80 -38.91 -1.42
CA TRP A 383 -4.87 -39.88 -0.82
C TRP A 383 -4.07 -40.71 -1.81
N ASN A 384 -4.48 -40.78 -3.07
CA ASN A 384 -3.86 -41.64 -4.09
C ASN A 384 -3.35 -40.86 -5.31
N ASN A 385 -3.44 -39.53 -5.28
CA ASN A 385 -3.14 -38.65 -6.42
C ASN A 385 -3.85 -39.06 -7.72
N LEU A 386 -5.12 -39.47 -7.61
CA LEU A 386 -5.91 -39.87 -8.78
C LEU A 386 -6.49 -38.64 -9.48
N THR A 387 -6.21 -38.48 -10.76
CA THR A 387 -6.80 -37.42 -11.59
C THR A 387 -8.15 -37.84 -12.19
N SER A 388 -8.37 -39.14 -12.43
CA SER A 388 -9.59 -39.70 -13.02
C SER A 388 -10.43 -40.50 -12.01
N ASN A 389 -11.65 -40.87 -12.41
CA ASN A 389 -12.53 -41.74 -11.62
C ASN A 389 -12.45 -43.21 -12.05
N THR A 390 -11.61 -43.53 -13.04
CA THR A 390 -11.47 -44.87 -13.60
C THR A 390 -10.54 -45.69 -12.72
N LEU A 391 -11.01 -46.85 -12.26
CA LEU A 391 -10.20 -47.80 -11.51
C LEU A 391 -9.84 -48.99 -12.40
N GLN A 392 -8.61 -49.47 -12.27
CA GLN A 392 -8.16 -50.70 -12.93
C GLN A 392 -8.22 -51.87 -11.95
N ALA A 393 -8.75 -53.01 -12.37
CA ALA A 393 -8.72 -54.23 -11.56
C ALA A 393 -7.26 -54.56 -11.17
N GLY A 394 -7.02 -54.79 -9.88
CA GLY A 394 -5.70 -55.02 -9.31
C GLY A 394 -4.98 -53.76 -8.81
N GLN A 395 -5.45 -52.56 -9.12
CA GLN A 395 -4.90 -51.30 -8.61
C GLN A 395 -4.95 -51.25 -7.08
N LYS A 396 -3.88 -50.80 -6.43
CA LYS A 396 -3.83 -50.60 -4.98
C LYS A 396 -4.23 -49.18 -4.62
N LEU A 397 -5.21 -49.04 -3.74
CA LEU A 397 -5.70 -47.76 -3.21
C LEU A 397 -5.39 -47.67 -1.72
N GLN A 398 -4.67 -46.62 -1.33
CA GLN A 398 -4.53 -46.22 0.06
C GLN A 398 -5.80 -45.53 0.54
N LEU A 399 -6.36 -46.02 1.64
CA LEU A 399 -7.57 -45.49 2.25
C LEU A 399 -7.29 -45.16 3.72
N THR A 400 -7.74 -44.01 4.19
CA THR A 400 -7.73 -43.65 5.62
C THR A 400 -9.13 -43.83 6.18
N ILE A 401 -9.36 -44.91 6.92
CA ILE A 401 -10.70 -45.28 7.40
C ILE A 401 -10.77 -45.21 8.93
N GLU A 402 -11.97 -45.13 9.49
CA GLU A 402 -12.16 -45.23 10.94
C GLU A 402 -11.76 -46.63 11.45
N LYS A 403 -10.97 -46.69 12.53
CA LYS A 403 -10.52 -47.95 13.13
C LYS A 403 -11.71 -48.82 13.57
N THR A 404 -12.78 -48.18 14.04
CA THR A 404 -14.03 -48.87 14.40
C THR A 404 -14.72 -49.51 13.20
N LEU A 405 -14.58 -48.94 11.99
CA LEU A 405 -15.10 -49.55 10.76
C LEU A 405 -14.27 -50.79 10.40
N LEU A 406 -12.94 -50.70 10.47
CA LEU A 406 -12.07 -51.84 10.22
C LEU A 406 -12.43 -53.04 11.10
N SER A 407 -12.68 -52.82 12.40
CA SER A 407 -13.11 -53.88 13.32
C SER A 407 -14.47 -54.49 12.95
N LYS A 408 -15.41 -53.70 12.41
CA LYS A 408 -16.75 -54.17 12.02
C LYS A 408 -16.74 -55.01 10.75
N ILE A 409 -15.89 -54.67 9.77
CA ILE A 409 -15.83 -55.33 8.46
C ILE A 409 -14.85 -56.52 8.43
N THR A 410 -14.09 -56.74 9.50
CA THR A 410 -13.16 -57.88 9.62
C THR A 410 -13.94 -59.16 9.85
N VAL A 411 -13.78 -60.14 8.97
CA VAL A 411 -14.38 -61.47 9.15
C VAL A 411 -13.54 -62.26 10.15
N PRO A 412 -14.13 -62.90 11.18
CA PRO A 412 -13.39 -63.78 12.07
C PRO A 412 -12.78 -64.95 11.27
N PRO A 413 -11.54 -65.37 11.58
CA PRO A 413 -10.86 -66.42 10.83
C PRO A 413 -11.64 -67.75 10.95
N VAL A 414 -12.35 -68.12 9.89
CA VAL A 414 -12.92 -69.47 9.73
C VAL A 414 -11.78 -70.41 9.38
N GLN A 415 -11.52 -71.42 10.22
CA GLN A 415 -10.57 -72.49 9.91
C GLN A 415 -11.01 -73.21 8.63
N LYS A 416 -10.22 -73.11 7.56
CA LYS A 416 -10.50 -73.78 6.28
C LYS A 416 -9.53 -74.94 6.09
N VAL A 417 -10.09 -76.15 6.04
CA VAL A 417 -9.42 -77.43 5.80
C VAL A 417 -8.84 -77.46 4.39
N THR A 418 -7.57 -77.86 4.27
CA THR A 418 -6.82 -77.95 3.01
C THR A 418 -7.19 -79.24 2.27
N SER A 419 -7.71 -79.12 1.04
CA SER A 419 -7.74 -80.23 0.09
C SER A 419 -6.77 -79.92 -1.05
N THR A 420 -5.65 -80.62 -1.05
CA THR A 420 -4.61 -80.56 -2.09
C THR A 420 -4.95 -81.56 -3.19
N THR A 421 -4.98 -81.13 -4.44
CA THR A 421 -4.83 -82.03 -5.59
C THR A 421 -3.86 -81.39 -6.57
N ARG A 422 -2.76 -82.09 -6.78
CA ARG A 422 -1.68 -81.81 -7.73
C ARG A 422 -1.95 -82.61 -9.00
N VAL A 423 -1.74 -82.02 -10.17
CA VAL A 423 -1.35 -82.76 -11.38
C VAL A 423 -0.37 -81.92 -12.20
N ASP A 424 0.69 -82.59 -12.65
CA ASP A 424 1.83 -82.13 -13.45
C ASP A 424 1.47 -81.89 -14.94
N GLY A 425 2.32 -81.18 -15.69
CA GLY A 425 2.28 -81.21 -17.16
C GLY A 425 3.05 -80.09 -17.89
N VAL A 426 4.01 -80.50 -18.72
CA VAL A 426 5.02 -79.76 -19.51
C VAL A 426 4.44 -79.17 -20.83
N VAL A 427 5.02 -78.11 -21.42
CA VAL A 427 5.79 -78.01 -22.71
C VAL A 427 5.90 -76.55 -23.20
N GLU A 428 7.09 -76.17 -23.70
CA GLU A 428 7.40 -74.99 -24.53
C GLU A 428 6.68 -75.02 -25.90
N ALA A 429 6.42 -73.84 -26.50
CA ALA A 429 6.96 -73.45 -27.81
C ALA A 429 6.35 -72.14 -28.36
N THR A 430 7.21 -71.45 -29.10
CA THR A 430 7.09 -70.30 -30.01
C THR A 430 5.90 -70.29 -30.99
N GLY A 431 5.44 -69.10 -31.43
CA GLY A 431 4.83 -68.98 -32.76
C GLY A 431 3.88 -67.80 -33.01
N ILE A 432 4.19 -67.10 -34.10
CA ILE A 432 3.55 -65.92 -34.71
C ILE A 432 2.11 -66.21 -35.24
N LEU A 433 1.28 -65.15 -35.31
CA LEU A 433 -0.02 -65.00 -36.00
C LEU A 433 -0.03 -65.58 -37.44
N PRO A 434 -1.18 -66.06 -38.01
CA PRO A 434 -2.05 -65.15 -38.76
C PRO A 434 -3.56 -65.51 -38.98
N HIS A 435 -4.31 -64.50 -39.46
CA HIS A 435 -5.43 -64.48 -40.44
C HIS A 435 -6.77 -65.22 -40.15
N THR A 436 -7.83 -64.46 -39.80
CA THR A 436 -8.97 -63.98 -40.63
C THR A 436 -9.99 -65.03 -41.09
N GLY A 437 -11.27 -64.75 -40.85
CA GLY A 437 -12.42 -65.46 -41.41
C GLY A 437 -13.73 -64.73 -41.14
N ASP A 438 -14.09 -63.85 -42.09
CA ASP A 438 -15.25 -62.96 -42.14
C ASP A 438 -16.62 -63.65 -42.10
N THR A 439 -17.66 -62.91 -41.70
CA THR A 439 -18.70 -62.45 -42.64
C THR A 439 -19.44 -61.21 -42.10
N ASN A 440 -19.47 -60.18 -42.93
CA ASN A 440 -20.35 -59.00 -42.89
C ASN A 440 -21.05 -58.94 -44.27
N PRO A 441 -22.23 -58.33 -44.46
CA PRO A 441 -22.26 -56.88 -44.71
C PRO A 441 -23.54 -56.18 -44.14
N LEU A 442 -23.52 -54.87 -43.88
CA LEU A 442 -23.90 -53.85 -44.88
C LEU A 442 -23.29 -52.46 -44.56
N ILE A 443 -22.76 -51.88 -45.64
CA ILE A 443 -22.00 -50.62 -45.90
C ILE A 443 -23.01 -49.43 -45.99
N PRO A 444 -22.69 -48.13 -45.73
CA PRO A 444 -21.59 -47.39 -46.37
C PRO A 444 -20.77 -46.33 -45.60
N PHE A 445 -19.52 -46.17 -46.09
CA PHE A 445 -18.67 -44.96 -46.27
C PHE A 445 -18.44 -44.02 -45.06
N VAL A 446 -17.22 -43.87 -44.50
CA VAL A 446 -15.95 -43.33 -45.07
C VAL A 446 -16.14 -41.85 -45.50
N THR A 447 -15.54 -40.86 -44.84
CA THR A 447 -14.10 -40.52 -44.71
C THR A 447 -13.90 -39.67 -43.43
N GLY A 448 -12.82 -39.68 -42.64
CA GLY A 448 -11.37 -39.68 -42.90
C GLY A 448 -10.80 -38.46 -42.15
N ALA A 449 -10.14 -38.59 -40.99
CA ALA A 449 -8.69 -38.85 -40.79
C ALA A 449 -7.80 -37.74 -41.42
N SER A 450 -6.69 -37.25 -40.85
CA SER A 450 -5.84 -37.72 -39.76
C SER A 450 -4.81 -36.63 -39.37
N LEU A 451 -4.05 -36.99 -38.34
CA LEU A 451 -2.83 -36.45 -37.75
C LEU A 451 -1.78 -35.70 -38.61
N VAL A 452 -1.13 -34.74 -37.91
CA VAL A 452 0.32 -34.41 -37.83
C VAL A 452 1.03 -33.63 -38.97
N ALA A 453 1.33 -32.37 -38.61
CA ALA A 453 2.60 -31.62 -38.66
C ALA A 453 3.46 -31.45 -39.92
N LEU A 454 3.99 -30.22 -40.01
CA LEU A 454 5.13 -29.67 -40.77
C LEU A 454 5.00 -29.51 -42.31
N GLY A 455 4.89 -28.24 -42.72
CA GLY A 455 6.00 -27.59 -43.43
C GLY A 455 5.95 -27.47 -44.96
N PHE A 456 6.10 -26.23 -45.42
CA PHE A 456 6.53 -25.75 -46.75
C PHE A 456 5.49 -25.50 -47.88
N ILE A 457 5.03 -24.24 -47.92
CA ILE A 457 5.23 -23.18 -48.94
C ILE A 457 5.05 -23.50 -50.45
N PHE A 458 4.50 -22.47 -51.12
CA PHE A 458 4.21 -22.22 -52.56
C PHE A 458 2.78 -22.66 -52.97
N GLY A 459 1.91 -21.85 -53.58
CA GLY A 459 2.01 -20.51 -54.13
C GLY A 459 1.16 -20.40 -55.40
N ARG A 460 0.22 -19.43 -55.40
CA ARG A 460 -0.46 -18.75 -56.54
C ARG A 460 -1.66 -19.37 -57.30
N ARG A 461 -2.71 -18.53 -57.31
CA ARG A 461 -3.62 -18.05 -58.40
C ARG A 461 -4.52 -19.12 -59.07
N LYS A 462 -5.80 -18.86 -59.35
CA LYS A 462 -6.53 -17.60 -59.59
C LYS A 462 -7.76 -17.47 -58.72
#